data_AF-A0A1J5R2U2-F1
#
_entry.id   AF-A0A1J5R2U2-F1
#
_cell.length_a   1.000
_cell.length_b   1.000
_cell.length_c   1.000
_cell.angle_alpha   90.00
_cell.angle_beta   90.00
_cell.angle_gamma   90.00
#
_symmetry.space_group_name_H-M   'P 1'
#
loop_
_entity.id
_entity.type
_entity.pdbx_description
1 polymer ?
#
loop_
_entity_poly.entity_id
_entity_poly.type
_entity_poly.pdbx_seq_one_letter_code
_entity_poly.pdbx_strand_id
1 'polypeptide(L)'
;MQPDQDARDRYHFAKLALFNVRLLGRLQSAGDGSIVKNIIEDVARNNGMMETPSLLHQATFLQFSYICLVWLWESAKGAKLETNLLAEFPSVATRLSLNLPEATQVAGEREVKDWPAVIRLLRNALGHGRVKAIDNLFEFSDQNTYGRNPESAATTITISWEHLAKISEAVIHSLTPVLWPNQPNPALKRDCAKARSPLA
;
A
#
# COMPACT_ATOMS: atom_id res chain seq x y z
N MET A 1 6.59 6.64 -23.76
CA MET A 1 7.54 6.46 -22.65
C MET A 1 8.02 5.02 -22.66
N GLN A 2 9.31 4.72 -22.43
CA GLN A 2 9.77 3.32 -22.39
C GLN A 2 9.13 2.61 -21.18
N PRO A 3 8.59 1.39 -21.32
CA PRO A 3 7.91 0.66 -20.25
C PRO A 3 8.74 0.52 -18.96
N ASP A 4 10.06 0.38 -19.11
CA ASP A 4 11.00 0.26 -17.99
C ASP A 4 11.20 1.58 -17.24
N GLN A 5 11.05 2.73 -17.91
CA GLN A 5 11.11 4.06 -17.29
C GLN A 5 9.86 4.32 -16.45
N ASP A 6 8.69 3.92 -16.97
CA ASP A 6 7.42 4.02 -16.26
C ASP A 6 7.44 3.19 -14.97
N ALA A 7 7.93 1.95 -15.01
CA ALA A 7 8.04 1.11 -13.81
C ALA A 7 9.01 1.69 -12.75
N ARG A 8 10.12 2.31 -13.20
CA ARG A 8 11.09 3.04 -12.34
C ARG A 8 10.42 4.17 -11.59
N ASP A 9 9.76 5.04 -12.33
CA ASP A 9 9.15 6.24 -11.77
C ASP A 9 8.06 5.84 -10.77
N ARG A 10 7.24 4.84 -11.12
CA ARG A 10 6.19 4.30 -10.23
C ARG A 10 6.76 3.73 -8.92
N TYR A 11 7.88 3.01 -9.00
CA TYR A 11 8.57 2.49 -7.83
C TYR A 11 9.16 3.59 -6.95
N HIS A 12 9.77 4.61 -7.54
CA HIS A 12 10.30 5.77 -6.82
C HIS A 12 9.18 6.57 -6.13
N PHE A 13 8.06 6.79 -6.82
CA PHE A 13 6.89 7.43 -6.21
C PHE A 13 6.34 6.65 -5.03
N ALA A 14 6.24 5.32 -5.15
CA ALA A 14 5.81 4.46 -4.06
C ALA A 14 6.77 4.48 -2.86
N LYS A 15 8.09 4.45 -3.10
CA LYS A 15 9.08 4.59 -2.03
C LYS A 15 8.99 5.93 -1.31
N LEU A 16 8.86 7.02 -2.06
CA LEU A 16 8.70 8.36 -1.51
C LEU A 16 7.39 8.49 -0.72
N ALA A 17 6.31 7.90 -1.22
CA ALA A 17 5.03 7.83 -0.53
C ALA A 17 5.15 7.04 0.79
N LEU A 18 5.79 5.87 0.79
CA LEU A 18 6.01 5.08 2.00
C LEU A 18 6.86 5.81 3.05
N PHE A 19 7.91 6.51 2.60
CA PHE A 19 8.70 7.36 3.49
C PHE A 19 7.82 8.37 4.21
N ASN A 20 6.99 9.10 3.46
CA ASN A 20 6.10 10.09 4.03
C ASN A 20 5.12 9.44 5.02
N VAL A 21 4.48 8.33 4.66
CA VAL A 21 3.58 7.59 5.57
C VAL A 21 4.26 7.25 6.90
N ARG A 22 5.48 6.69 6.88
CA ARG A 22 6.24 6.35 8.09
C ARG A 22 6.60 7.58 8.93
N LEU A 23 7.05 8.63 8.26
CA LEU A 23 7.43 9.88 8.88
C LEU A 23 6.25 10.46 9.67
N LEU A 24 5.11 10.58 9.00
CA LEU A 24 3.88 11.14 9.55
C LEU A 24 3.38 10.31 10.75
N GLY A 25 3.42 8.98 10.66
CA GLY A 25 3.04 8.10 11.77
C GLY A 25 3.94 8.29 13.01
N ARG A 26 5.26 8.46 12.81
CA ARG A 26 6.18 8.73 13.93
C ARG A 26 5.97 10.11 14.53
N LEU A 27 5.69 11.12 13.71
CA LEU A 27 5.39 12.48 14.16
C LEU A 27 4.15 12.57 15.02
N GLN A 28 3.10 11.84 14.67
CA GLN A 28 1.87 11.81 15.44
C GLN A 28 2.07 11.17 16.83
N SER A 29 2.94 10.17 16.94
CA SER A 29 3.27 9.52 18.22
C SER A 29 4.22 10.35 19.10
N ALA A 30 4.81 11.43 18.60
CA ALA A 30 5.89 12.15 19.27
C ALA A 30 5.41 13.19 20.31
N GLY A 31 4.21 13.73 20.17
CA GLY A 31 3.56 14.64 21.13
C GLY A 31 4.20 16.03 21.32
N ASP A 32 5.51 16.20 21.11
CA ASP A 32 6.26 17.45 21.33
C ASP A 32 7.17 17.82 20.14
N GLY A 33 7.16 19.10 19.75
CA GLY A 33 7.76 19.63 18.52
C GLY A 33 9.30 19.55 18.46
N SER A 34 9.96 19.35 19.60
CA SER A 34 11.41 19.12 19.67
C SER A 34 11.80 17.68 19.29
N ILE A 35 10.93 16.71 19.58
CA ILE A 35 11.10 15.27 19.27
C ILE A 35 10.81 15.00 17.78
N VAL A 36 9.86 15.76 17.22
CA VAL A 36 9.47 15.76 15.80
C VAL A 36 10.69 15.89 14.88
N LYS A 37 11.61 16.83 15.16
CA LYS A 37 12.83 17.03 14.37
C LYS A 37 13.75 15.80 14.40
N ASN A 38 14.00 15.23 15.58
CA ASN A 38 14.87 14.07 15.75
C ASN A 38 14.30 12.81 15.09
N ILE A 39 12.98 12.63 15.16
CA ILE A 39 12.27 11.55 14.48
C ILE A 39 12.39 11.69 12.97
N ILE A 40 12.23 12.91 12.44
CA ILE A 40 12.36 13.13 11.00
C ILE A 40 13.78 12.85 10.56
N GLU A 41 14.78 13.36 11.28
CA GLU A 41 16.18 13.13 10.97
C GLU A 41 16.58 11.65 11.09
N ASP A 42 16.04 10.88 12.04
CA ASP A 42 16.33 9.45 12.17
C ASP A 42 15.69 8.62 11.05
N VAL A 43 14.41 8.88 10.74
CA VAL A 43 13.73 8.18 9.64
C VAL A 43 14.31 8.59 8.28
N ALA A 44 14.61 9.87 8.06
CA ALA A 44 15.27 10.35 6.85
C ALA A 44 16.65 9.73 6.67
N ARG A 45 17.44 9.59 7.74
CA ARG A 45 18.76 8.95 7.72
C ARG A 45 18.67 7.45 7.46
N ASN A 46 17.75 6.73 8.12
CA ASN A 46 17.52 5.30 7.91
C ASN A 46 16.97 4.98 6.50
N ASN A 47 16.40 5.96 5.81
CA ASN A 47 15.87 5.81 4.44
C ASN A 47 16.67 6.60 3.38
N GLY A 48 17.79 7.23 3.74
CA GLY A 48 18.72 7.92 2.83
C GLY A 48 18.21 9.21 2.18
N MET A 49 17.43 10.04 2.89
CA MET A 49 16.76 11.23 2.32
C MET A 49 17.13 12.53 3.05
N MET A 50 17.09 13.67 2.35
CA MET A 50 17.37 15.00 2.88
C MET A 50 16.13 15.92 2.77
N GLU A 51 15.80 16.57 3.90
CA GLU A 51 14.73 17.57 4.16
C GLU A 51 13.31 17.08 4.52
N THR A 52 12.59 17.96 5.24
CA THR A 52 11.61 17.62 6.30
C THR A 52 10.27 18.38 6.14
N PRO A 53 9.08 17.73 6.13
CA PRO A 53 7.78 18.40 5.99
C PRO A 53 6.92 18.50 7.29
N SER A 54 5.91 19.40 7.27
CA SER A 54 5.03 19.80 8.40
C SER A 54 3.54 19.41 8.29
N LEU A 55 2.77 19.68 9.36
CA LEU A 55 1.45 19.17 9.86
C LEU A 55 0.21 19.03 8.92
N LEU A 56 0.40 19.02 7.61
CA LEU A 56 -0.55 18.64 6.54
C LEU A 56 -0.87 17.13 6.53
N HIS A 57 -0.80 16.44 7.67
CA HIS A 57 -0.28 15.08 7.76
C HIS A 57 -1.28 13.94 7.51
N GLN A 58 -2.56 14.07 7.90
CA GLN A 58 -3.52 12.96 7.81
C GLN A 58 -4.04 12.73 6.37
N ALA A 59 -4.45 13.81 5.69
CA ALA A 59 -4.86 13.75 4.29
C ALA A 59 -3.68 13.31 3.39
N THR A 60 -2.48 13.82 3.68
CA THR A 60 -1.25 13.45 2.98
C THR A 60 -0.86 11.99 3.23
N PHE A 61 -0.99 11.49 4.47
CA PHE A 61 -0.78 10.09 4.81
C PHE A 61 -1.73 9.19 4.01
N LEU A 62 -3.04 9.51 4.00
CA LEU A 62 -4.02 8.74 3.24
C LEU A 62 -3.79 8.81 1.72
N GLN A 63 -3.39 9.97 1.18
CA GLN A 63 -3.02 10.11 -0.23
C GLN A 63 -1.80 9.25 -0.59
N PHE A 64 -0.78 9.19 0.27
CA PHE A 64 0.38 8.36 0.04
C PHE A 64 0.09 6.87 0.25
N SER A 65 -0.70 6.49 1.25
CA SER A 65 -1.21 5.12 1.40
C SER A 65 -2.06 4.70 0.20
N TYR A 66 -2.86 5.60 -0.38
CA TYR A 66 -3.62 5.35 -1.61
C TYR A 66 -2.68 5.03 -2.78
N ILE A 67 -1.63 5.84 -2.98
CA ILE A 67 -0.63 5.61 -4.03
C ILE A 67 0.05 4.25 -3.83
N CYS A 68 0.43 3.91 -2.60
CA CYS A 68 1.11 2.65 -2.30
C CYS A 68 0.19 1.41 -2.38
N LEU A 69 -1.07 1.51 -1.96
CA LEU A 69 -1.96 0.35 -1.86
C LEU A 69 -2.87 0.18 -3.08
N VAL A 70 -3.57 1.24 -3.47
CA VAL A 70 -4.55 1.16 -4.56
C VAL A 70 -3.83 1.22 -5.89
N TRP A 71 -2.98 2.23 -6.08
CA TRP A 71 -2.42 2.50 -7.39
C TRP A 71 -1.33 1.50 -7.81
N LEU A 72 -0.45 1.07 -6.90
CA LEU A 72 0.49 -0.03 -7.19
C LEU A 72 -0.23 -1.35 -7.46
N TRP A 73 -1.32 -1.63 -6.74
CA TRP A 73 -2.15 -2.80 -6.98
C TRP A 73 -2.80 -2.77 -8.36
N GLU A 74 -3.46 -1.67 -8.73
CA GLU A 74 -4.07 -1.52 -10.05
C GLU A 74 -3.02 -1.55 -11.16
N SER A 75 -1.83 -1.00 -10.92
CA SER A 75 -0.68 -1.13 -11.82
C SER A 75 -0.24 -2.58 -11.98
N ALA A 76 -0.14 -3.33 -10.88
CA ALA A 76 0.20 -4.75 -10.90
C ALA A 76 -0.86 -5.58 -11.63
N LYS A 77 -2.14 -5.32 -11.39
CA LYS A 77 -3.27 -5.96 -12.08
C LYS A 77 -3.25 -5.68 -13.58
N GLY A 78 -3.04 -4.43 -13.99
CA GLY A 78 -2.89 -4.04 -15.39
C GLY A 78 -1.75 -4.77 -16.09
N ALA A 79 -0.67 -5.06 -15.35
CA ALA A 79 0.48 -5.83 -15.80
C ALA A 79 0.36 -7.36 -15.56
N LYS A 80 -0.79 -7.85 -15.05
CA LYS A 80 -1.03 -9.27 -14.71
C LYS A 80 -0.05 -9.86 -13.68
N LEU A 81 0.39 -9.04 -12.73
CA LEU A 81 1.34 -9.40 -11.67
C LEU A 81 0.67 -9.68 -10.31
N GLU A 82 -0.67 -9.64 -10.24
CA GLU A 82 -1.42 -9.78 -8.98
C GLU A 82 -1.11 -11.10 -8.26
N THR A 83 -0.97 -12.19 -9.02
CA THR A 83 -0.71 -13.53 -8.47
C THR A 83 0.66 -13.57 -7.82
N ASN A 84 1.67 -12.95 -8.45
CA ASN A 84 3.02 -12.84 -7.90
C ASN A 84 3.03 -11.96 -6.66
N LEU A 85 2.35 -10.82 -6.70
CA LEU A 85 2.22 -9.94 -5.52
C LEU A 85 1.63 -10.72 -4.35
N LEU A 86 0.49 -11.39 -4.55
CA LEU A 86 -0.20 -12.13 -3.50
C LEU A 86 0.57 -13.36 -3.01
N ALA A 87 1.37 -14.00 -3.87
CA ALA A 87 2.21 -15.14 -3.49
C ALA A 87 3.41 -14.69 -2.63
N GLU A 88 4.02 -13.55 -2.95
CA GLU A 88 5.17 -13.02 -2.21
C GLU A 88 4.77 -12.27 -0.93
N PHE A 89 3.55 -11.72 -0.88
CA PHE A 89 3.11 -10.88 0.23
C PHE A 89 3.24 -11.53 1.61
N PRO A 90 2.84 -12.80 1.84
CA PRO A 90 2.96 -13.43 3.15
C PRO A 90 4.42 -13.50 3.64
N SER A 91 5.37 -13.81 2.76
CA SER A 91 6.80 -13.92 3.14
C SER A 91 7.37 -12.55 3.54
N VAL A 92 6.99 -11.50 2.80
CA VAL A 92 7.37 -10.12 3.07
C VAL A 92 6.71 -9.61 4.35
N ALA A 93 5.43 -9.91 4.56
CA ALA A 93 4.70 -9.56 5.77
C ALA A 93 5.38 -10.14 7.01
N THR A 94 5.75 -11.43 6.98
CA THR A 94 6.51 -12.07 8.07
C THR A 94 7.84 -11.36 8.33
N ARG A 95 8.60 -11.01 7.29
CA ARG A 95 9.87 -10.28 7.43
C ARG A 95 9.70 -8.90 8.07
N LEU A 96 8.56 -8.25 7.86
CA LEU A 96 8.22 -6.95 8.44
C LEU A 96 7.50 -7.07 9.80
N SER A 97 7.44 -8.27 10.38
CA SER A 97 6.71 -8.57 11.62
C SER A 97 5.25 -8.10 11.55
N LEU A 98 4.64 -8.28 10.38
CA LEU A 98 3.28 -7.86 10.09
C LEU A 98 2.34 -9.05 10.30
N ASN A 99 1.47 -8.94 11.29
CA ASN A 99 0.45 -9.93 11.58
C ASN A 99 -0.87 -9.56 10.90
N LEU A 100 -1.68 -10.59 10.61
CA LEU A 100 -3.06 -10.38 10.19
C LEU A 100 -3.82 -9.60 11.29
N PRO A 101 -4.78 -8.75 10.90
CA PRO A 101 -5.66 -8.09 11.84
C PRO A 101 -6.37 -9.11 12.75
N GLU A 102 -6.48 -8.79 14.03
CA GLU A 102 -7.21 -9.61 14.99
C GLU A 102 -8.72 -9.58 14.71
N ALA A 103 -9.44 -10.60 15.17
CA ALA A 103 -10.90 -10.66 15.00
C ALA A 103 -11.63 -9.47 15.64
N THR A 104 -11.06 -8.87 16.69
CA THR A 104 -11.58 -7.66 17.35
C THR A 104 -11.47 -6.41 16.47
N GLN A 105 -10.62 -6.44 15.45
CA GLN A 105 -10.39 -5.33 14.52
C GLN A 105 -11.26 -5.41 13.26
N VAL A 106 -12.02 -6.50 13.08
CA VAL A 106 -12.84 -6.75 11.91
C VAL A 106 -14.29 -6.94 12.34
N ALA A 107 -15.21 -6.22 11.71
CA ALA A 107 -16.64 -6.39 11.94
C ALA A 107 -17.40 -6.47 10.61
N GLY A 108 -18.50 -7.23 10.58
CA GLY A 108 -19.36 -7.37 9.41
C GLY A 108 -19.50 -8.80 8.91
N GLU A 109 -20.10 -8.95 7.73
CA GLU A 109 -20.48 -10.25 7.16
C GLU A 109 -19.32 -10.99 6.51
N ARG A 110 -18.33 -10.26 5.98
CA ARG A 110 -17.21 -10.87 5.26
C ARG A 110 -16.13 -11.32 6.23
N GLU A 111 -15.79 -12.60 6.15
CA GLU A 111 -14.62 -13.11 6.85
C GLU A 111 -13.32 -12.56 6.22
N VAL A 112 -12.48 -11.94 7.04
CA VAL A 112 -11.15 -11.44 6.64
C VAL A 112 -10.10 -12.31 7.32
N LYS A 113 -9.76 -13.43 6.69
CA LYS A 113 -8.87 -14.48 7.26
C LYS A 113 -7.47 -14.53 6.65
N ASP A 114 -7.22 -13.76 5.59
CA ASP A 114 -5.96 -13.77 4.86
C ASP A 114 -5.57 -12.39 4.32
N TRP A 115 -4.32 -12.25 3.89
CA TRP A 115 -3.79 -11.00 3.34
C TRP A 115 -4.51 -10.54 2.07
N PRO A 116 -4.86 -11.41 1.11
CA PRO A 116 -5.70 -11.04 -0.03
C PRO A 116 -7.01 -10.36 0.38
N ALA A 117 -7.71 -10.88 1.38
CA ALA A 117 -8.96 -10.30 1.88
C ALA A 117 -8.73 -8.93 2.53
N VAL A 118 -7.67 -8.78 3.34
CA VAL A 118 -7.28 -7.50 3.97
C VAL A 118 -6.98 -6.45 2.90
N ILE A 119 -6.07 -6.75 1.97
CA ILE A 119 -5.66 -5.81 0.92
C ILE A 119 -6.85 -5.39 0.06
N ARG A 120 -7.72 -6.34 -0.31
CA ARG A 120 -8.93 -6.06 -1.07
C ARG A 120 -9.86 -5.09 -0.35
N LEU A 121 -10.09 -5.30 0.94
CA LEU A 121 -10.94 -4.43 1.75
C LEU A 121 -10.34 -3.01 1.81
N LEU A 122 -9.07 -2.88 2.21
CA LEU A 122 -8.38 -1.60 2.31
C LEU A 122 -8.40 -0.84 0.98
N ARG A 123 -8.12 -1.53 -0.13
CA ARG A 123 -8.15 -0.96 -1.47
C ARG A 123 -9.53 -0.44 -1.82
N ASN A 124 -10.57 -1.25 -1.63
CA ASN A 124 -11.94 -0.85 -1.96
C ASN A 124 -12.39 0.36 -1.14
N ALA A 125 -12.13 0.34 0.17
CA ALA A 125 -12.44 1.44 1.06
C ALA A 125 -11.73 2.74 0.62
N LEU A 126 -10.43 2.69 0.33
CA LEU A 126 -9.65 3.82 -0.17
C LEU A 126 -10.16 4.31 -1.54
N GLY A 127 -10.41 3.40 -2.48
CA GLY A 127 -10.91 3.70 -3.83
C GLY A 127 -12.27 4.39 -3.85
N HIS A 128 -13.09 4.17 -2.83
CA HIS A 128 -14.43 4.74 -2.70
C HIS A 128 -14.54 5.86 -1.66
N GLY A 129 -13.42 6.31 -1.07
CA GLY A 129 -13.43 7.35 -0.04
C GLY A 129 -14.15 6.93 1.25
N ARG A 130 -14.21 5.63 1.54
CA ARG A 130 -14.88 5.04 2.71
C ARG A 130 -13.88 4.76 3.83
N VAL A 131 -13.08 5.77 4.15
CA VAL A 131 -12.06 5.70 5.19
C VAL A 131 -12.29 6.81 6.19
N LYS A 132 -12.36 6.45 7.47
CA LYS A 132 -12.54 7.37 8.58
C LYS A 132 -11.29 7.34 9.47
N ALA A 133 -10.72 8.51 9.74
CA ALA A 133 -9.67 8.65 10.73
C ALA A 133 -10.29 8.79 12.13
N ILE A 134 -9.78 8.02 13.10
CA ILE A 134 -10.19 8.05 14.51
C ILE A 134 -8.91 8.02 15.34
N ASP A 135 -8.47 9.19 15.82
CA ASP A 135 -7.22 9.35 16.57
C ASP A 135 -6.01 8.74 15.82
N ASN A 136 -5.44 7.65 16.35
CA ASN A 136 -4.30 6.91 15.79
C ASN A 136 -4.72 5.67 14.99
N LEU A 137 -5.99 5.59 14.62
CA LEU A 137 -6.59 4.49 13.87
C LEU A 137 -7.25 5.01 12.59
N PHE A 138 -7.41 4.09 11.66
CA PHE A 138 -8.22 4.26 10.47
C PHE A 138 -9.22 3.12 10.41
N GLU A 139 -10.48 3.48 10.25
CA GLU A 139 -11.57 2.56 9.95
C GLU A 139 -11.79 2.57 8.44
N PHE A 140 -11.59 1.42 7.82
CA PHE A 140 -11.84 1.19 6.39
C PHE A 140 -13.13 0.40 6.27
N SER A 141 -14.08 0.92 5.50
CA SER A 141 -15.38 0.29 5.29
C SER A 141 -15.57 -0.06 3.83
N ASP A 142 -15.85 -1.33 3.55
CA ASP A 142 -16.23 -1.81 2.23
C ASP A 142 -17.52 -2.63 2.33
N GLN A 143 -18.36 -2.52 1.32
CA GLN A 143 -19.57 -3.33 1.21
C GLN A 143 -19.65 -3.87 -0.21
N ASN A 144 -19.69 -5.19 -0.34
CA ASN A 144 -19.98 -5.79 -1.62
C ASN A 144 -21.46 -5.63 -1.95
N THR A 145 -21.79 -4.63 -2.76
CA THR A 145 -23.17 -4.37 -3.20
C THR A 145 -23.50 -5.01 -4.55
N TYR A 146 -22.51 -5.65 -5.19
CA TYR A 146 -22.63 -6.19 -6.54
C TYR A 146 -22.20 -7.68 -6.62
N GLY A 147 -22.67 -8.40 -7.62
CA GLY A 147 -22.27 -9.80 -7.87
C GLY A 147 -23.16 -10.85 -7.19
N ARG A 148 -22.63 -12.07 -7.02
CA ARG A 148 -23.43 -13.24 -6.59
C ARG A 148 -23.84 -13.21 -5.11
N ASN A 149 -23.02 -12.61 -4.24
CA ASN A 149 -23.25 -12.55 -2.81
C ASN A 149 -23.13 -11.09 -2.33
N PRO A 150 -24.21 -10.29 -2.47
CA PRO A 150 -24.24 -8.95 -1.89
C PRO A 150 -24.30 -9.03 -0.37
N GLU A 151 -23.59 -8.14 0.30
CA GLU A 151 -23.57 -8.00 1.76
C GLU A 151 -24.70 -7.08 2.21
N SER A 152 -25.40 -7.44 3.29
CA SER A 152 -26.49 -6.59 3.83
C SER A 152 -25.96 -5.40 4.63
N ALA A 153 -24.78 -5.54 5.23
CA ALA A 153 -24.04 -4.49 5.92
C ALA A 153 -22.58 -4.42 5.47
N ALA A 154 -21.95 -3.25 5.63
CA ALA A 154 -20.54 -3.09 5.33
C ALA A 154 -19.66 -3.92 6.27
N THR A 155 -18.56 -4.44 5.72
CA THR A 155 -17.47 -5.00 6.51
C THR A 155 -16.47 -3.89 6.79
N THR A 156 -16.12 -3.71 8.07
CA THR A 156 -15.13 -2.74 8.52
C THR A 156 -13.87 -3.42 9.02
N ILE A 157 -12.74 -2.76 8.82
CA ILE A 157 -11.47 -3.11 9.45
C ILE A 157 -10.85 -1.86 10.05
N THR A 158 -10.43 -1.96 11.30
CA THR A 158 -9.76 -0.87 12.02
C THR A 158 -8.30 -1.19 12.20
N ILE A 159 -7.43 -0.36 11.62
CA ILE A 159 -5.98 -0.55 11.68
C ILE A 159 -5.28 0.73 12.13
N SER A 160 -4.17 0.57 12.83
CA SER A 160 -3.33 1.70 13.22
C SER A 160 -2.57 2.26 12.02
N TRP A 161 -2.11 3.50 12.17
CA TRP A 161 -1.23 4.15 11.21
C TRP A 161 0.02 3.32 10.92
N GLU A 162 0.65 2.79 11.97
CA GLU A 162 1.84 1.95 11.84
C GLU A 162 1.55 0.68 11.05
N HIS A 163 0.40 0.03 11.32
CA HIS A 163 0.00 -1.18 10.61
C HIS A 163 -0.24 -0.88 9.13
N LEU A 164 -0.93 0.22 8.80
CA LEU A 164 -1.17 0.63 7.41
C LEU A 164 0.15 0.94 6.68
N ALA A 165 1.11 1.56 7.36
CA ALA A 165 2.44 1.82 6.80
C ALA A 165 3.17 0.52 6.46
N LYS A 166 3.17 -0.46 7.37
CA LYS A 166 3.78 -1.78 7.15
C LYS A 166 3.09 -2.57 6.04
N ILE A 167 1.75 -2.49 5.93
CA ILE A 167 1.02 -3.11 4.80
C ILE A 167 1.45 -2.47 3.48
N SER A 168 1.54 -1.13 3.45
CA SER A 168 1.98 -0.38 2.26
C SER A 168 3.40 -0.76 1.84
N GLU A 169 4.30 -0.91 2.82
CA GLU A 169 5.66 -1.40 2.61
C GLU A 169 5.67 -2.84 2.07
N ALA A 170 4.88 -3.72 2.67
CA ALA A 170 4.79 -5.11 2.25
C ALA A 170 4.36 -5.21 0.78
N VAL A 171 3.40 -4.39 0.33
CA VAL A 171 2.99 -4.32 -1.09
C VAL A 171 4.18 -3.92 -1.98
N ILE A 172 4.91 -2.86 -1.61
CA ILE A 172 6.06 -2.39 -2.39
C ILE A 172 7.15 -3.46 -2.49
N HIS A 173 7.51 -4.08 -1.37
CA HIS A 173 8.54 -5.11 -1.34
C HIS A 173 8.13 -6.40 -2.04
N SER A 174 6.84 -6.73 -2.07
CA SER A 174 6.32 -7.89 -2.81
C SER A 174 6.34 -7.65 -4.32
N LEU A 175 6.15 -6.39 -4.74
CA LEU A 175 6.24 -6.00 -6.14
C LEU A 175 7.67 -5.73 -6.62
N THR A 176 8.60 -5.41 -5.72
CA THR A 176 9.98 -5.06 -6.09
C THR A 176 10.66 -6.14 -6.93
N PRO A 177 10.63 -7.45 -6.59
CA PRO A 177 11.25 -8.49 -7.40
C PRO A 177 10.65 -8.64 -8.79
N VAL A 178 9.45 -8.10 -9.03
CA VAL A 178 8.71 -8.24 -10.29
C VAL A 178 8.86 -7.00 -11.16
N LEU A 179 8.74 -5.81 -10.55
CA LEU A 179 8.99 -4.51 -11.20
C LEU A 179 10.48 -4.25 -11.41
N TRP A 180 11.33 -4.82 -10.54
CA TRP A 180 12.77 -4.68 -10.52
C TRP A 180 13.48 -6.02 -10.30
N PRO A 181 13.31 -6.99 -11.21
CA PRO A 181 13.92 -8.29 -11.04
C PRO A 181 15.45 -8.13 -11.17
N ASN A 182 16.21 -8.76 -10.26
CA ASN A 182 17.69 -8.77 -10.30
C ASN A 182 18.25 -9.36 -11.61
N GLN A 183 17.40 -10.01 -12.41
CA GLN A 183 17.61 -10.35 -13.82
C GLN A 183 16.34 -10.02 -14.61
N PRO A 184 16.40 -9.51 -15.85
CA PRO A 184 15.20 -9.09 -16.59
C PRO A 184 14.16 -10.21 -16.71
N ASN A 185 12.95 -9.98 -16.20
CA ASN A 185 11.85 -10.95 -16.27
C ASN A 185 11.44 -11.19 -17.74
N PRO A 186 11.63 -12.40 -18.29
CA PRO A 186 11.32 -12.69 -19.69
C PRO A 186 9.83 -12.57 -20.01
N ALA A 187 8.95 -12.71 -19.00
CA ALA A 187 7.49 -12.59 -19.18
C ALA A 187 7.07 -11.14 -19.48
N LEU A 188 7.67 -10.15 -18.82
CA LEU A 188 7.41 -8.73 -19.07
C LEU A 188 7.89 -8.26 -20.45
N LYS A 189 8.93 -8.91 -21.01
CA LYS A 189 9.37 -8.67 -22.39
C LYS A 189 8.35 -9.12 -23.44
N ARG A 190 7.55 -10.15 -23.17
CA ARG A 190 6.57 -10.70 -24.13
C ARG A 190 5.38 -9.77 -24.35
N ASP A 191 4.96 -9.03 -23.32
CA ASP A 191 3.82 -8.11 -23.44
C ASP A 191 4.21 -6.79 -24.12
N CYS A 192 5.46 -6.33 -24.00
CA CYS A 192 5.98 -5.20 -24.77
C CYS A 192 6.09 -5.50 -26.28
N ALA A 193 6.28 -6.77 -26.66
CA ALA A 193 6.32 -7.19 -28.05
C ALA A 193 4.92 -7.25 -28.69
N LYS A 194 3.88 -7.61 -27.91
CA LYS A 194 2.49 -7.62 -28.40
C LYS A 194 1.86 -6.24 -28.53
N ALA A 195 2.24 -5.28 -27.68
CA ALA A 195 1.82 -3.89 -27.81
C ALA A 195 2.50 -3.15 -28.99
N ARG A 196 3.44 -3.81 -29.70
CA ARG A 196 4.11 -3.32 -30.90
C ARG A 196 3.77 -4.14 -32.15
N SER A 197 2.56 -4.70 -32.24
CA SER A 197 2.04 -5.12 -33.55
C SER A 197 1.63 -3.85 -34.30
N PRO A 198 2.30 -3.47 -35.41
CA PRO A 198 1.86 -2.37 -36.22
C PRO A 198 0.52 -2.75 -36.86
N LEU A 199 -0.38 -1.78 -36.97
CA LEU A 199 -1.40 -1.80 -38.01
C LEU A 199 -0.68 -1.92 -39.37
N ALA A 200 -0.94 -3.04 -40.06
CA ALA A 200 -0.60 -3.36 -41.45
C ALA A 200 0.89 -3.48 -41.81
#